data_AF-K0DUA2-F1
#
_entry.id   AF-K0DUA2-F1
#
_cell.length_a   1.000
_cell.length_b   1.000
_cell.length_c   1.000
_cell.angle_alpha   90.00
_cell.angle_beta   90.00
_cell.angle_gamma   90.00
#
_symmetry.space_group_name_H-M   'P 1'
#
loop_
_entity.id
_entity.type
_entity.pdbx_description
1 polymer ?
#
loop_
_entity_poly.entity_id
_entity_poly.type
_entity_poly.pdbx_seq_one_letter_code
_entity_poly.pdbx_strand_id
1 'polypeptide(L)'
;MDTQNLIDMANRIGDFFASMPDHEEAVAGVADHIRRFWEPRMRRALLASLDAPQAGGIEMSAIVKEALVKNRERLTPATEPSIA
;
A
#
# COMPACT_ATOMS: atom_id res chain seq x y z
N MET A 1 8.80 -8.26 10.05
CA MET A 1 7.52 -7.52 9.98
C MET A 1 6.61 -8.33 9.10
N ASP A 2 5.49 -8.80 9.64
CA ASP A 2 4.61 -9.75 8.95
C ASP A 2 3.73 -9.05 7.92
N THR A 3 3.59 -9.66 6.74
CA THR A 3 2.79 -9.14 5.62
C THR A 3 1.34 -8.86 6.02
N GLN A 4 0.76 -9.71 6.87
CA GLN A 4 -0.60 -9.54 7.38
C GLN A 4 -0.78 -8.19 8.10
N ASN A 5 0.15 -7.87 9.00
CA ASN A 5 0.13 -6.62 9.76
C ASN A 5 0.34 -5.41 8.84
N LEU A 6 1.17 -5.57 7.81
CA LEU A 6 1.37 -4.54 6.80
C LEU A 6 0.07 -4.22 6.05
N ILE A 7 -0.67 -5.25 5.62
CA ILE A 7 -1.97 -5.09 4.97
C ILE A 7 -2.98 -4.43 5.92
N ASP A 8 -3.03 -4.86 7.19
CA ASP A 8 -3.92 -4.27 8.18
C ASP A 8 -3.67 -2.77 8.40
N MET A 9 -2.40 -2.36 8.52
CA MET A 9 -2.04 -0.95 8.60
C MET A 9 -2.43 -0.16 7.34
N ALA A 10 -2.20 -0.73 6.15
CA ALA A 10 -2.59 -0.11 4.89
C ALA A 10 -4.11 0.07 4.81
N ASN A 11 -4.88 -0.93 5.23
CA ASN A 11 -6.34 -0.88 5.27
C ASN A 11 -6.85 0.23 6.18
N ARG A 12 -6.28 0.38 7.39
CA ARG A 12 -6.65 1.47 8.31
C ARG A 12 -6.41 2.85 7.71
N ILE A 13 -5.34 3.02 6.93
CA ILE A 13 -5.09 4.25 6.18
C ILE A 13 -6.18 4.42 5.11
N GLY A 14 -6.49 3.36 4.37
CA GLY A 14 -7.57 3.34 3.39
C GLY A 14 -8.93 3.75 3.98
N ASP A 15 -9.29 3.20 5.14
CA ASP A 15 -10.55 3.50 5.83
C ASP A 15 -10.66 4.98 6.22
N PHE A 16 -9.53 5.59 6.64
CA PHE A 16 -9.49 7.03 6.92
C PHE A 16 -9.78 7.86 5.66
N PHE A 17 -9.09 7.58 4.54
CA PHE A 17 -9.28 8.31 3.29
C PHE A 17 -10.62 8.00 2.61
N ALA A 18 -11.21 6.82 2.83
CA ALA A 18 -12.52 6.45 2.30
C ALA A 18 -13.66 7.32 2.84
N SER A 19 -13.44 8.09 3.91
CA SER A 19 -14.39 9.08 4.41
C SER A 19 -14.40 10.40 3.62
N MET A 20 -13.43 10.60 2.71
CA MET A 20 -13.38 11.78 1.85
C MET A 20 -14.48 11.74 0.77
N PRO A 21 -15.07 12.90 0.42
CA PRO A 21 -16.12 12.97 -0.58
C PRO A 21 -15.63 12.72 -2.01
N ASP A 22 -14.36 13.02 -2.29
CA ASP A 22 -13.74 12.78 -3.60
C ASP A 22 -12.92 11.49 -3.57
N HIS A 23 -13.36 10.50 -4.36
CA HIS A 23 -12.70 9.20 -4.41
C HIS A 23 -11.32 9.26 -5.06
N GLU A 24 -11.12 10.10 -6.08
CA GLU A 24 -9.81 10.21 -6.74
C GLU A 24 -8.79 10.88 -5.82
N GLU A 25 -9.22 11.91 -5.07
CA GLU A 25 -8.41 12.54 -4.04
C GLU A 25 -8.08 11.55 -2.91
N ALA A 26 -9.05 10.75 -2.48
CA ALA A 26 -8.86 9.73 -1.45
C ALA A 26 -7.79 8.70 -1.88
N VAL A 27 -7.91 8.16 -3.09
CA VAL A 27 -6.95 7.20 -3.66
C VAL A 27 -5.55 7.80 -3.78
N ALA A 28 -5.44 9.05 -4.23
CA ALA A 28 -4.15 9.75 -4.31
C ALA A 28 -3.56 10.00 -2.91
N GLY A 29 -4.39 10.34 -1.93
CA GLY A 29 -4.02 10.57 -0.54
C GLY A 29 -3.45 9.32 0.13
N VAL A 30 -4.07 8.15 -0.07
CA VAL A 30 -3.55 6.86 0.41
C VAL A 30 -2.14 6.61 -0.13
N ALA A 31 -1.95 6.75 -1.45
CA ALA A 31 -0.65 6.52 -2.07
C ALA A 31 0.42 7.50 -1.56
N ASP A 32 0.09 8.80 -1.42
CA ASP A 32 1.05 9.78 -0.92
C ASP A 32 1.41 9.54 0.55
N HIS A 33 0.45 9.14 1.38
CA HIS A 33 0.68 8.78 2.77
C HIS A 33 1.65 7.59 2.87
N ILE A 34 1.37 6.49 2.16
CA ILE A 34 2.26 5.32 2.13
C ILE A 34 3.65 5.72 1.65
N ARG A 35 3.75 6.52 0.58
CA ARG A 35 5.05 6.97 0.04
C ARG A 35 5.88 7.79 1.02
N ARG A 36 5.23 8.70 1.76
CA ARG A 36 5.88 9.65 2.68
C ARG A 36 6.29 9.01 3.99
N PHE A 37 5.44 8.16 4.55
CA PHE A 37 5.62 7.64 5.90
C PHE A 37 6.22 6.23 5.95
N TRP A 38 6.14 5.46 4.85
CA TRP A 38 6.62 4.08 4.85
C TRP A 38 8.00 3.95 4.22
N GLU A 39 8.82 3.13 4.85
CA GLU A 39 10.16 2.79 4.37
C GLU A 39 10.12 2.05 3.02
N PRO A 40 11.16 2.16 2.19
CA PRO A 40 11.26 1.46 0.90
C PRO A 40 10.93 -0.04 0.97
N ARG A 41 11.44 -0.75 1.99
CA ARG A 41 11.19 -2.19 2.19
C ARG A 41 9.71 -2.52 2.43
N MET A 42 9.00 -1.66 3.17
CA MET A 42 7.57 -1.83 3.47
C MET A 42 6.75 -1.66 2.19
N ARG A 43 7.08 -0.65 1.39
CA ARG A 43 6.41 -0.42 0.09
C ARG A 43 6.58 -1.61 -0.86
N ARG A 44 7.79 -2.18 -0.92
CA ARG A 44 8.05 -3.39 -1.70
C ARG A 44 7.23 -4.59 -1.22
N ALA A 45 7.19 -4.84 0.09
CA ALA A 45 6.42 -5.94 0.66
C ALA A 45 4.92 -5.78 0.38
N LEU A 46 4.39 -4.57 0.47
CA LEU A 46 2.98 -4.28 0.17
C LEU A 46 2.65 -4.52 -1.31
N LEU A 47 3.52 -4.05 -2.23
CA LEU A 47 3.36 -4.31 -3.66
C LEU A 47 3.47 -5.79 -4.01
N ALA A 48 4.40 -6.53 -3.40
CA ALA A 48 4.49 -7.98 -3.58
C ALA A 48 3.21 -8.70 -3.11
N SER A 49 2.57 -8.20 -2.05
CA SER A 49 1.31 -8.75 -1.54
C SER A 49 0.12 -8.44 -2.43
N LEU A 50 0.18 -7.34 -3.20
CA LEU A 50 -0.80 -7.02 -4.22
C LEU A 50 -0.72 -8.02 -5.40
N ASP A 51 0.50 -8.41 -5.79
CA ASP A 51 0.73 -9.36 -6.89
C ASP A 51 0.45 -10.81 -6.49
N ALA A 52 0.73 -11.16 -5.23
CA ALA A 52 0.54 -12.50 -4.68
C ALA A 52 -0.36 -12.45 -3.43
N PRO A 53 -1.69 -12.30 -3.59
CA PRO A 53 -2.61 -12.34 -2.47
C PRO A 53 -2.53 -13.71 -1.78
N GLN A 54 -2.24 -13.70 -0.48
CA GLN A 54 -2.10 -14.93 0.30
C GLN A 54 -3.49 -15.49 0.63
N ALA A 55 -3.72 -16.75 0.27
CA ALA A 55 -4.95 -17.45 0.59
C ALA A 55 -5.12 -17.60 2.12
N GLY A 56 -6.26 -17.14 2.65
CA GLY A 56 -6.59 -17.24 4.08
C GLY A 56 -6.03 -16.12 4.97
N GLY A 57 -5.51 -15.03 4.37
CA GLY A 57 -4.99 -13.87 5.07
C GLY A 57 -5.96 -12.67 5.17
N ILE A 58 -5.52 -11.61 5.84
CA ILE A 58 -6.19 -10.29 5.80
C ILE A 58 -6.26 -9.79 4.36
N GLU A 59 -7.46 -9.49 3.89
CA GLU A 59 -7.70 -8.94 2.56
C GLU A 59 -7.37 -7.45 2.51
N MET A 60 -6.69 -7.02 1.45
CA MET A 60 -6.38 -5.62 1.21
C MET A 60 -7.63 -4.89 0.69
N SER A 61 -7.93 -3.71 1.23
CA SER A 61 -9.16 -2.97 0.91
C SER A 61 -9.14 -2.45 -0.54
N ALA A 62 -10.32 -2.20 -1.11
CA ALA A 62 -10.45 -1.79 -2.50
C ALA A 62 -9.72 -0.47 -2.80
N ILE A 63 -9.86 0.54 -1.93
CA ILE A 63 -9.20 1.84 -2.10
C ILE A 63 -7.68 1.71 -2.02
N VAL A 64 -7.16 0.84 -1.15
CA VAL A 64 -5.71 0.57 -1.05
C VAL A 64 -5.23 -0.13 -2.32
N LYS A 65 -5.91 -1.19 -2.76
CA LYS A 65 -5.59 -1.91 -4.01
C LYS A 65 -5.54 -0.91 -5.18
N GLU A 66 -6.55 -0.06 -5.31
CA GLU A 66 -6.61 0.96 -6.36
C GLU A 66 -5.45 1.97 -6.27
N ALA A 67 -5.16 2.49 -5.07
CA ALA A 67 -4.07 3.42 -4.84
C ALA A 67 -2.72 2.82 -5.25
N LEU A 68 -2.48 1.56 -4.91
CA LEU A 68 -1.27 0.84 -5.28
C LEU A 68 -1.16 0.60 -6.79
N VAL A 69 -2.26 0.18 -7.44
CA VAL A 69 -2.27 -0.05 -8.89
C VAL A 69 -2.03 1.25 -9.65
N LYS A 70 -2.75 2.33 -9.32
CA LYS A 70 -2.63 3.64 -9.99
C LYS A 70 -1.27 4.31 -9.75
N ASN A 71 -0.63 4.08 -8.60
CA ASN A 71 0.61 4.75 -8.22
C ASN A 71 1.82 3.81 -8.11
N ARG A 72 1.76 2.64 -8.75
CA ARG A 72 2.78 1.59 -8.62
C ARG A 72 4.20 2.10 -8.88
N GLU A 73 4.39 2.88 -9.93
CA GLU A 73 5.70 3.45 -10.29
C GLU A 73 6.22 4.42 -9.24
N ARG A 74 5.34 5.26 -8.67
CA ARG A 74 5.68 6.24 -7.62
C ARG A 74 5.99 5.58 -6.29
N LEU A 75 5.35 4.44 -6.02
CA LEU A 75 5.51 3.68 -4.79
C LEU A 75 6.68 2.72 -4.85
N THR A 76 7.10 2.30 -6.05
CA THR A 76 8.29 1.47 -6.26
C THR A 76 9.53 2.30 -5.93
N PRO A 77 10.22 2.05 -4.80
CA PRO A 77 11.46 2.75 -4.53
C PRO A 77 12.52 2.28 -5.51
N ALA A 78 13.35 3.22 -5.98
CA ALA A 78 14.53 2.88 -6.79
C ALA A 78 15.32 1.76 -6.10
N THR A 79 15.71 0.76 -6.88
CA THR A 79 16.44 -0.42 -6.43
C THR A 79 17.77 -0.03 -5.82
N GLU A 80 17.82 0.26 -4.53
CA GLU A 80 19.00 -0.11 -3.75
C GLU A 80 18.95 -1.63 -3.56
N PRO A 81 19.95 -2.37 -4.09
CA PRO A 81 20.11 -3.77 -3.76
C PRO A 81 20.40 -3.85 -2.27
N SER A 82 19.52 -4.51 -1.53
CA SER A 82 19.80 -4.91 -0.16
C SER A 82 20.86 -6.01 -0.24
N ILE A 83 22.15 -5.63 -0.21
CA ILE A 83 23.25 -6.55 0.04
C ILE A 83 23.33 -6.73 1.56
N ALA A 84 22.87 -7.87 2.05
CA ALA A 84 23.36 -8.58 3.24
C ALA A 84 22.57 -9.87 3.44
#